data_AF-A0A2E8L5C4-F1
#
_entry.id   AF-A0A2E8L5C4-F1
#
_cell.length_a   1.000
_cell.length_b   1.000
_cell.length_c   1.000
_cell.angle_alpha   90.00
_cell.angle_beta   90.00
_cell.angle_gamma   90.00
#
_symmetry.space_group_name_H-M   'P 1'
#
loop_
_entity.id
_entity.type
_entity.pdbx_description
1 polymer ?
#
loop_
_entity_poly.entity_id
_entity_poly.type
_entity_poly.pdbx_seq_one_letter_code
_entity_poly.pdbx_strand_id
1 'polypeptide(L)'
;MRKKSETPKRCRLCDRRVNLTFHHLIPRKVHRRTYFRKHVDKRILNAGIWICRLCHKGIHKRFDEMALAKHFNSLELLRSDESLQRHFAWVAKQKA
;
A
#
# COMPACT_ATOMS: atom_id res chain seq x y z
N MET A 1 -16.70 -6.32 20.44
CA MET A 1 -16.85 -6.91 19.10
C MET A 1 -15.92 -6.18 18.12
N ARG A 2 -14.84 -6.83 17.64
CA ARG A 2 -13.91 -6.19 16.67
C ARG A 2 -14.61 -6.14 15.31
N LYS A 3 -14.99 -4.95 14.82
CA LYS A 3 -15.46 -4.75 13.43
C LYS A 3 -14.36 -5.26 12.49
N LYS A 4 -14.58 -6.42 11.87
CA LYS A 4 -13.70 -6.95 10.83
C LYS A 4 -13.83 -5.99 9.65
N SER A 5 -12.79 -5.22 9.36
CA SER A 5 -12.81 -4.29 8.24
C SER A 5 -13.06 -5.08 6.96
N GLU A 6 -14.19 -4.83 6.32
CA GLU A 6 -14.55 -5.50 5.07
C GLU A 6 -13.55 -5.13 3.97
N THR A 7 -13.16 -6.12 3.17
CA THR A 7 -12.36 -5.88 1.97
C THR A 7 -13.18 -5.03 1.00
N PRO A 8 -12.68 -3.87 0.55
CA PRO A 8 -13.41 -3.04 -0.39
C PRO A 8 -13.57 -3.76 -1.73
N LYS A 9 -14.63 -3.43 -2.47
CA LYS A 9 -14.88 -3.98 -3.82
C LYS A 9 -13.93 -3.43 -4.89
N ARG A 10 -13.19 -2.35 -4.59
CA ARG A 10 -12.36 -1.60 -5.54
C ARG A 10 -10.96 -1.36 -4.97
N CYS A 11 -9.96 -1.41 -5.86
CA CYS A 11 -8.58 -1.06 -5.54
C CYS A 11 -8.50 0.38 -5.05
N ARG A 12 -7.85 0.64 -3.91
CA ARG A 12 -7.72 1.99 -3.35
C ARG A 12 -6.85 2.95 -4.19
N LEU A 13 -6.18 2.46 -5.24
CA LEU A 13 -5.27 3.25 -6.07
C LEU A 13 -5.77 3.44 -7.51
N CYS A 14 -6.18 2.37 -8.19
CA CYS A 14 -6.63 2.41 -9.59
C CYS A 14 -8.15 2.22 -9.77
N ASP A 15 -8.92 2.10 -8.68
CA ASP A 15 -10.38 1.95 -8.62
C ASP A 15 -11.00 0.72 -9.33
N ARG A 16 -10.17 -0.17 -9.88
CA ARG A 16 -10.62 -1.41 -10.52
C ARG A 16 -11.29 -2.39 -9.55
N ARG A 17 -12.34 -3.05 -10.03
CA ARG A 17 -13.03 -4.19 -9.39
C ARG A 17 -12.38 -5.50 -9.81
N VAL A 18 -11.34 -5.90 -9.11
CA VAL A 18 -10.59 -7.16 -9.33
C VAL A 18 -10.14 -7.72 -7.99
N ASN A 19 -9.56 -8.92 -7.98
CA ASN A 19 -8.98 -9.50 -6.77
C ASN A 19 -7.95 -8.54 -6.14
N LEU A 20 -8.17 -8.25 -4.86
CA LEU A 20 -7.33 -7.34 -4.07
C LEU A 20 -6.43 -8.12 -3.13
N THR A 21 -5.28 -7.52 -2.86
CA THR A 21 -4.28 -7.98 -1.89
C THR A 21 -4.09 -6.89 -0.85
N PHE A 22 -3.82 -7.29 0.39
CA PHE A 22 -3.51 -6.34 1.46
C PHE A 22 -2.04 -5.91 1.37
N HIS A 23 -1.82 -4.62 1.17
CA HIS A 23 -0.49 -4.02 1.13
C HIS A 23 -0.25 -3.23 2.42
N HIS A 24 0.83 -3.56 3.14
CA HIS A 24 1.21 -2.83 4.34
C HIS A 24 1.86 -1.51 3.95
N LEU A 25 1.38 -0.40 4.51
CA LEU A 25 1.95 0.92 4.25
C LEU A 25 3.36 1.05 4.85
N ILE A 26 3.60 0.40 5.99
CA ILE A 26 4.94 0.16 6.52
C ILE A 26 5.27 -1.33 6.28
N PRO A 27 6.17 -1.67 5.35
CA PRO A 27 6.46 -3.06 5.01
C PRO A 27 6.88 -3.91 6.22
N ARG A 28 6.30 -5.12 6.35
CA ARG A 28 6.60 -6.02 7.48
C ARG A 28 8.09 -6.32 7.65
N LYS A 29 8.85 -6.34 6.56
CA LYS A 29 10.31 -6.55 6.58
C LYS A 29 11.06 -5.52 7.42
N VAL A 30 10.56 -4.28 7.54
CA VAL A 30 11.20 -3.23 8.34
C VAL A 30 10.74 -3.19 9.80
N HIS A 31 9.65 -3.88 10.16
CA HIS A 31 9.07 -3.85 11.52
C HIS A 31 10.08 -4.27 12.61
N ARG A 32 10.99 -5.21 12.29
CA ARG A 32 12.01 -5.69 13.24
C ARG A 32 13.16 -4.71 13.46
N ARG A 33 13.34 -3.70 12.60
CA ARG A 33 14.42 -2.71 12.74
C ARG A 33 14.17 -1.87 14.00
N THR A 34 15.24 -1.54 14.73
CA THR A 34 15.18 -0.91 16.05
C THR A 34 14.27 0.30 16.10
N TYR A 35 14.36 1.19 15.11
CA TYR A 35 13.53 2.39 15.04
C TYR A 35 12.03 2.07 15.01
N PHE A 36 11.59 1.26 14.05
CA PHE A 36 10.17 0.92 13.89
C PHE A 36 9.63 0.12 15.07
N ARG A 37 10.44 -0.81 15.61
CA ARG A 37 10.05 -1.63 16.77
C ARG A 37 9.83 -0.80 18.03
N LYS A 38 10.63 0.25 18.24
CA LYS A 38 10.60 1.07 19.47
C LYS A 38 9.68 2.29 19.39
N HIS A 39 9.53 2.88 18.20
CA HIS A 39 8.92 4.20 18.06
C HIS A 39 7.60 4.21 17.29
N VAL A 40 7.20 3.10 16.67
CA VAL A 40 5.96 3.06 15.87
C VAL A 40 4.97 2.09 16.49
N ASP A 41 3.75 2.58 16.76
CA ASP A 41 2.68 1.78 17.34
C ASP A 41 2.34 0.56 16.46
N LYS A 42 2.01 -0.56 17.11
CA LYS A 42 1.69 -1.81 16.41
C LYS A 42 0.50 -1.65 15.46
N ARG A 43 -0.49 -0.80 15.76
CA ARG A 43 -1.61 -0.56 14.85
C ARG A 43 -1.16 0.15 13.59
N ILE A 44 -0.23 1.11 13.70
CA ILE A 44 0.36 1.83 12.56
C ILE A 44 1.24 0.88 11.73
N LEU A 45 2.06 0.04 12.36
CA LEU A 45 2.87 -0.96 11.64
C LEU A 45 2.01 -1.93 10.82
N ASN A 46 0.84 -2.30 11.33
CA ASN A 46 -0.09 -3.20 10.64
C ASN A 46 -1.14 -2.47 9.80
N ALA A 47 -1.05 -1.14 9.68
CA ALA A 47 -1.90 -0.37 8.78
C ALA A 47 -1.55 -0.70 7.33
N GLY A 48 -2.59 -0.72 6.49
CA GLY A 48 -2.45 -1.11 5.10
C GLY A 48 -3.69 -0.79 4.29
N ILE A 49 -3.58 -1.03 3.00
CA ILE A 49 -4.62 -0.74 2.01
C ILE A 49 -4.86 -1.97 1.14
N TRP A 50 -6.10 -2.12 0.68
CA TRP A 50 -6.49 -3.15 -0.27
C TRP A 50 -6.28 -2.65 -1.70
N ILE A 51 -5.40 -3.31 -2.44
CA ILE A 51 -5.00 -2.90 -3.80
C ILE A 51 -4.87 -4.12 -4.71
N CYS A 52 -5.04 -3.91 -6.02
CA CYS A 52 -4.86 -5.00 -6.98
C CYS A 52 -3.39 -5.38 -7.13
N ARG A 53 -3.14 -6.59 -7.64
CA ARG A 53 -1.78 -7.15 -7.83
C ARG A 53 -0.87 -6.25 -8.69
N LEU A 54 -1.42 -5.59 -9.72
CA LEU A 54 -0.63 -4.70 -10.59
C LEU A 54 -0.21 -3.40 -9.89
N CYS A 55 -1.08 -2.81 -9.08
CA CYS A 55 -0.72 -1.67 -8.23
C CYS A 55 0.34 -2.10 -7.20
N HIS A 56 0.15 -3.24 -6.55
CA HIS A 56 1.08 -3.76 -5.55
C HIS A 56 2.48 -3.98 -6.13
N LYS A 57 2.59 -4.68 -7.28
CA LYS A 57 3.86 -4.85 -7.98
C LYS A 57 4.47 -3.50 -8.39
N GLY A 58 3.63 -2.57 -8.82
CA GLY A 58 4.05 -1.23 -9.22
C GLY A 58 4.72 -0.44 -8.10
N ILE A 59 4.20 -0.52 -6.88
CA ILE A 59 4.78 0.16 -5.71
C ILE A 59 6.18 -0.41 -5.42
N HIS A 60 6.29 -1.73 -5.26
CA HIS A 60 7.57 -2.37 -4.93
C HIS A 60 8.60 -2.37 -6.08
N LYS A 61 8.18 -2.08 -7.31
CA LYS A 61 9.12 -1.87 -8.42
C LYS A 61 9.80 -0.49 -8.35
N ARG A 62 9.15 0.50 -7.72
CA ARG A 62 9.61 1.90 -7.69
C ARG A 62 10.31 2.27 -6.40
N PHE A 63 9.85 1.70 -5.29
CA PHE A 63 10.33 2.04 -3.97
C PHE A 63 10.68 0.77 -3.20
N ASP A 64 11.85 0.79 -2.57
CA ASP A 64 12.26 -0.26 -1.64
C ASP A 64 11.49 -0.15 -0.32
N GLU A 65 11.68 -1.14 0.56
CA GLU A 65 10.92 -1.20 1.80
C GLU A 65 11.20 -0.04 2.77
N MET A 66 12.39 0.57 2.70
CA MET A 66 12.77 1.69 3.58
C MET A 66 12.19 3.01 3.08
N ALA A 67 12.24 3.26 1.77
CA ALA A 67 11.60 4.40 1.13
C ALA A 67 10.09 4.39 1.40
N LEU A 68 9.43 3.24 1.25
CA LEU A 68 8.02 3.09 1.58
C LEU A 68 7.74 3.44 3.04
N ALA A 69 8.50 2.86 3.97
CA ALA A 69 8.29 3.07 5.40
C ALA A 69 8.49 4.53 5.85
N LYS A 70 9.42 5.26 5.21
CA LYS A 70 9.77 6.64 5.60
C LYS A 70 8.98 7.71 4.86
N HIS A 71 8.72 7.51 3.57
CA HIS A 71 8.24 8.58 2.68
C HIS A 71 6.90 8.27 2.01
N PHE A 72 6.45 7.01 1.98
CA PHE A 72 5.21 6.59 1.31
C PHE A 72 4.34 5.68 2.18
N ASN A 73 4.25 5.99 3.46
CA ASN A 73 3.57 5.18 4.47
C ASN A 73 2.09 5.56 4.69
N SER A 74 1.47 6.27 3.75
CA SER A 74 0.04 6.57 3.72
C SER A 74 -0.53 6.44 2.31
N LEU A 75 -1.86 6.32 2.22
CA LEU A 75 -2.55 6.27 0.91
C LEU A 75 -2.35 7.59 0.15
N GLU A 76 -2.38 8.70 0.87
CA GLU A 76 -2.25 10.06 0.36
C GLU A 76 -0.85 10.25 -0.24
N LEU A 77 0.21 9.80 0.46
CA LEU A 77 1.59 9.88 -0.03
C LEU A 77 1.82 9.01 -1.27
N LEU A 78 1.23 7.80 -1.31
CA LEU A 78 1.28 6.96 -2.52
C LEU A 78 0.56 7.61 -3.70
N ARG A 79 -0.53 8.35 -3.44
CA ARG A 79 -1.29 9.07 -4.47
C ARG A 79 -0.63 10.37 -4.90
N SER A 80 0.20 10.99 -4.07
CA SER A 80 0.88 12.25 -4.43
C SER A 80 2.10 12.05 -5.33
N ASP A 81 2.68 10.85 -5.38
CA ASP A 81 3.82 10.56 -6.24
C ASP A 81 3.42 10.44 -7.72
N GLU A 82 4.01 11.26 -8.59
CA GLU A 82 3.67 11.31 -10.00
C GLU A 82 3.97 10.01 -10.76
N SER A 83 5.05 9.31 -10.40
CA SER A 83 5.42 8.04 -11.05
C SER A 83 4.39 6.96 -10.76
N LEU A 84 3.89 6.91 -9.53
CA LEU A 84 2.79 6.06 -9.11
C LEU A 84 1.45 6.49 -9.72
N GLN A 85 1.14 7.78 -9.80
CA GLN A 85 -0.08 8.25 -10.48
C GLN A 85 -0.14 7.77 -11.93
N ARG A 86 0.95 7.97 -12.69
CA ARG A 86 1.07 7.47 -14.08
C ARG A 86 0.86 5.96 -14.15
N HIS A 87 1.42 5.21 -13.20
CA HIS A 87 1.19 3.77 -13.11
C HIS A 87 -0.26 3.42 -12.83
N PHE A 88 -0.90 4.04 -11.84
CA PHE A 88 -2.27 3.71 -11.45
C PHE A 88 -3.25 4.04 -12.57
N ALA A 89 -3.03 5.15 -13.28
CA ALA A 89 -3.79 5.51 -14.48
C ALA A 89 -3.63 4.48 -15.59
N TRP A 90 -2.42 3.97 -15.83
CA TRP A 90 -2.20 2.87 -16.76
C TRP A 90 -2.87 1.56 -16.30
N VAL A 91 -2.72 1.20 -15.01
CA VAL A 91 -3.33 -0.01 -14.43
C VAL A 91 -4.85 0.03 -14.54
N ALA A 92 -5.48 1.19 -14.36
CA ALA A 92 -6.93 1.38 -14.44
C ALA A 92 -7.50 0.96 -15.80
N LYS A 93 -6.71 1.06 -16.87
CA LYS A 93 -7.09 0.70 -18.24
C LYS A 93 -6.82 -0.77 -18.61
N GLN A 94 -6.13 -1.53 -17.74
CA GLN A 94 -5.81 -2.93 -18.04
C GLN A 94 -7.03 -3.82 -17.80
N LYS A 95 -7.16 -4.86 -18.64
CA LYS A 95 -8.19 -5.89 -18.50
C LYS A 95 -8.10 -6.58 -17.13
N ALA A 96 -9.26 -6.98 -16.61
CA ALA A 96 -9.42 -7.71 -15.36
C ALA A 96 -8.73 -9.08 -15.43
#